data_AF-A0AA39NWX6-F1
#
_entry.id   AF-A0AA39NWX6-F1
#
_cell.length_a   1.000
_cell.length_b   1.000
_cell.length_c   1.000
_cell.angle_alpha   90.00
_cell.angle_beta   90.00
_cell.angle_gamma   90.00
#
_symmetry.space_group_name_H-M   'P 1'
#
loop_
_entity.id
_entity.type
_entity.pdbx_description
1 polymer ?
#
loop_
_entity_poly.entity_id
_entity_poly.type
_entity_poly.pdbx_seq_one_letter_code
_entity_poly.pdbx_strand_id
1 'polypeptide(L)'
;MPDAALLFITHILGTLEIDTINMRLLNGPLTLMAYALDFHSDYIICPFIACHGPTIVTALMTRLASSKLTCELGNIKDRKLDKHIQGNMAESSFVLCIKILEICIRMRGLPCVVQILQGRLLPTCFKAALFLGHRSRILCSALFRRIATFSIYPKVMHLVIKSDRHLETHGLKALAKSTVLELWTSWNILYDTVVERHTTKPSYSVLPRKLCNNPQCPNPYIRPVDAKRCKGCLYVHYCSRECQKDHWTSHRQKSGELMRVDTLYQDFAEWMVDLDLPRFLADTKEIRQRLEEKRAMTEPYNKYPMVVEDIARTTGIGRMPEVMTILNEVFFYAALPVW
;
A
#
# COMPACT_ATOMS: atom_id res chain seq x y z
N MET A 1 2.40 36.55 4.00
CA MET A 1 1.83 35.98 2.76
C MET A 1 1.10 34.72 3.14
N PRO A 2 -0.17 34.51 2.72
CA PRO A 2 -0.86 33.26 2.98
C PRO A 2 -0.08 32.12 2.30
N ASP A 3 -0.01 30.97 2.97
CA ASP A 3 0.51 29.73 2.37
C ASP A 3 -0.22 29.49 1.04
N ALA A 4 0.51 29.16 -0.04
CA ALA A 4 -0.10 28.85 -1.34
C ALA A 4 -1.12 27.71 -1.22
N ALA A 5 -0.92 26.80 -0.26
CA ALA A 5 -1.90 25.77 0.08
C ALA A 5 -3.19 26.35 0.66
N LEU A 6 -3.10 27.38 1.53
CA LEU A 6 -4.26 28.05 2.10
C LEU A 6 -5.00 28.88 1.04
N LEU A 7 -4.30 29.61 0.17
CA LEU A 7 -4.90 30.34 -0.94
C LEU A 7 -5.59 29.40 -1.94
N PHE A 8 -4.99 28.25 -2.24
CA PHE A 8 -5.61 27.23 -3.08
C PHE A 8 -6.85 26.64 -2.41
N ILE A 9 -6.79 26.29 -1.11
CA ILE A 9 -7.95 25.79 -0.35
C ILE A 9 -9.05 26.86 -0.22
N THR A 10 -8.72 28.12 0.06
CA THR A 10 -9.70 29.21 0.20
C THR A 10 -10.34 29.57 -1.15
N HIS A 11 -9.57 29.56 -2.24
CA HIS A 11 -10.13 29.72 -3.58
C HIS A 11 -11.06 28.56 -3.92
N ILE A 12 -10.66 27.32 -3.61
CA ILE A 12 -11.47 26.10 -3.77
C ILE A 12 -12.75 26.17 -2.95
N LEU A 13 -12.71 26.65 -1.71
CA LEU A 13 -13.88 26.77 -0.85
C LEU A 13 -14.81 27.91 -1.28
N GLY A 14 -14.27 29.00 -1.82
CA GLY A 14 -15.06 30.12 -2.37
C GLY A 14 -15.78 29.78 -3.68
N THR A 15 -15.23 28.88 -4.51
CA THR A 15 -15.93 28.42 -5.73
C THR A 15 -17.10 27.48 -5.43
N LEU A 16 -17.24 26.97 -4.20
CA LEU A 16 -18.29 26.03 -3.79
C LEU A 16 -19.62 26.71 -3.36
N GLU A 17 -19.70 28.04 -3.30
CA GLU A 17 -20.95 28.75 -2.96
C GLU A 17 -21.92 28.92 -4.15
N ILE A 18 -21.55 28.48 -5.36
CA ILE A 18 -22.40 28.59 -6.55
C ILE A 18 -23.05 27.22 -6.86
N ASP A 19 -24.37 27.18 -6.72
CA ASP A 19 -25.36 26.13 -7.07
C ASP A 19 -25.55 24.91 -6.13
N THR A 20 -26.55 25.07 -5.25
CA THR A 20 -26.79 24.28 -4.03
C THR A 20 -27.74 23.08 -4.17
N ILE A 21 -28.30 22.77 -5.35
CA ILE A 21 -29.39 21.77 -5.45
C ILE A 21 -28.98 20.46 -6.17
N ASN A 22 -28.00 20.46 -7.07
CA ASN A 22 -27.53 19.22 -7.74
C ASN A 22 -26.18 18.65 -7.21
N MET A 23 -25.49 19.36 -6.31
CA MET A 23 -24.11 19.06 -5.88
C MET A 23 -23.99 18.26 -4.56
N ARG A 24 -25.10 17.83 -3.94
CA ARG A 24 -25.10 17.36 -2.53
C ARG A 24 -24.54 15.96 -2.27
N LEU A 25 -24.29 15.12 -3.27
CA LEU A 25 -23.89 13.72 -3.02
C LEU A 25 -22.46 13.38 -3.45
N LEU A 26 -21.94 14.01 -4.50
CA LEU A 26 -20.57 13.85 -5.00
C LEU A 26 -20.23 15.16 -5.74
N ASN A 27 -19.02 15.72 -5.55
CA ASN A 27 -18.29 16.56 -6.53
C ASN A 27 -18.09 18.08 -6.34
N GLY A 28 -17.45 18.49 -5.23
CA GLY A 28 -16.48 19.60 -5.32
C GLY A 28 -15.06 19.06 -5.57
N PRO A 29 -14.50 18.30 -4.62
CA PRO A 29 -13.10 17.83 -4.69
C PRO A 29 -12.83 16.77 -5.77
N LEU A 30 -13.83 15.98 -6.14
CA LEU A 30 -13.72 14.86 -7.10
C LEU A 30 -13.76 15.32 -8.56
N THR A 31 -14.70 16.21 -8.91
CA THR A 31 -14.69 16.88 -10.22
C THR A 31 -13.45 17.76 -10.35
N LEU A 32 -13.00 18.42 -9.28
CA LEU A 32 -11.75 19.19 -9.32
C LEU A 32 -10.52 18.29 -9.51
N MET A 33 -10.42 17.15 -8.82
CA MET A 33 -9.32 16.19 -9.05
C MET A 33 -9.36 15.60 -10.45
N ALA A 34 -10.54 15.18 -10.93
CA ALA A 34 -10.71 14.64 -12.28
C ALA A 34 -10.38 15.70 -13.34
N TYR A 35 -10.87 16.93 -13.18
CA TYR A 35 -10.58 18.06 -14.06
C TYR A 35 -9.09 18.41 -14.04
N ALA A 36 -8.47 18.47 -12.87
CA ALA A 36 -7.03 18.71 -12.76
C ALA A 36 -6.25 17.63 -13.51
N LEU A 37 -6.59 16.35 -13.31
CA LEU A 37 -5.89 15.20 -13.90
C LEU A 37 -6.13 15.03 -15.41
N ASP A 38 -7.29 15.42 -15.94
CA ASP A 38 -7.59 15.37 -17.38
C ASP A 38 -6.99 16.55 -18.16
N PHE A 39 -6.86 17.74 -17.54
CA PHE A 39 -6.49 18.97 -18.27
C PHE A 39 -5.06 19.45 -18.06
N HIS A 40 -4.35 19.03 -17.01
CA HIS A 40 -3.00 19.51 -16.76
C HIS A 40 -1.96 18.42 -16.97
N SER A 41 -1.15 18.62 -18.01
CA SER A 41 0.04 17.83 -18.34
C SER A 41 0.97 17.67 -17.14
N ASP A 42 1.81 16.62 -17.20
CA ASP A 42 2.68 16.04 -16.18
C ASP A 42 3.51 17.01 -15.29
N TYR A 43 3.52 18.32 -15.57
CA TYR A 43 4.42 19.30 -14.98
C TYR A 43 3.84 20.09 -13.79
N ILE A 44 2.53 20.37 -13.71
CA ILE A 44 1.96 21.25 -12.66
C ILE A 44 1.38 20.45 -11.49
N ILE A 45 0.80 19.28 -11.76
CA ILE A 45 0.14 18.47 -10.74
C ILE A 45 1.17 17.67 -9.92
N CYS A 46 2.31 17.31 -10.53
CA CYS A 46 3.34 16.47 -9.92
C CYS A 46 3.84 16.98 -8.56
N PRO A 47 4.17 18.28 -8.36
CA PRO A 47 4.62 18.78 -7.06
C PRO A 47 3.56 18.73 -5.96
N PHE A 48 2.30 19.05 -6.28
CA PHE A 48 1.20 19.04 -5.31
C PHE A 48 0.84 17.61 -4.88
N ILE A 49 0.72 16.71 -5.86
CA ILE A 49 0.53 15.29 -5.60
C ILE A 49 1.74 14.70 -4.87
N ALA A 50 2.95 15.19 -5.16
CA ALA A 50 4.15 14.68 -4.50
C ALA A 50 4.11 14.90 -2.98
N CYS A 51 3.78 16.10 -2.47
CA CYS A 51 3.94 16.32 -1.02
C CYS A 51 2.80 15.72 -0.15
N HIS A 52 1.55 15.96 -0.52
CA HIS A 52 0.38 15.58 0.29
C HIS A 52 -0.64 14.69 -0.44
N GLY A 53 -0.41 14.40 -1.73
CA GLY A 53 -1.29 13.60 -2.55
C GLY A 53 -1.67 12.25 -1.94
N PRO A 54 -0.74 11.42 -1.44
CA PRO A 54 -1.08 10.07 -0.97
C PRO A 54 -2.09 10.05 0.19
N THR A 55 -1.94 10.97 1.15
CA THR A 55 -2.84 11.06 2.30
C THR A 55 -4.22 11.59 1.90
N ILE A 56 -4.27 12.61 1.04
CA ILE A 56 -5.53 13.17 0.53
C ILE A 56 -6.29 12.12 -0.29
N VAL A 57 -5.58 11.43 -1.20
CA VAL A 57 -6.16 10.40 -2.07
C VAL A 57 -6.68 9.23 -1.25
N THR A 58 -5.94 8.75 -0.25
CA THR A 58 -6.44 7.67 0.63
C THR A 58 -7.65 8.10 1.46
N ALA A 59 -7.66 9.32 2.00
CA ALA A 59 -8.83 9.86 2.69
C ALA A 59 -10.06 9.94 1.77
N LEU A 60 -9.87 10.36 0.52
CA LEU A 60 -10.91 10.40 -0.49
C LEU A 60 -11.45 8.99 -0.80
N MET A 61 -10.56 8.02 -1.03
CA MET A 61 -10.95 6.61 -1.22
C MET A 61 -11.76 6.07 -0.04
N THR A 62 -11.36 6.39 1.20
CA THR A 62 -12.10 5.96 2.39
C THR A 62 -13.51 6.56 2.41
N ARG A 63 -13.65 7.86 2.10
CA ARG A 63 -14.96 8.52 2.04
C ARG A 63 -15.84 7.94 0.93
N LEU A 64 -15.29 7.70 -0.26
CA LEU A 64 -15.98 7.04 -1.37
C LEU A 64 -16.49 5.65 -0.97
N ALA A 65 -15.62 4.83 -0.38
CA ALA A 65 -15.98 3.49 0.05
C ALA A 65 -17.08 3.48 1.12
N SER A 66 -16.98 4.36 2.12
CA SER A 66 -18.01 4.49 3.14
C SER A 66 -19.33 5.01 2.58
N SER A 67 -19.31 6.06 1.76
CA SER A 67 -20.51 6.66 1.18
C SER A 67 -21.26 5.67 0.29
N LYS A 68 -20.54 4.93 -0.56
CA LYS A 68 -21.14 3.93 -1.46
C LYS A 68 -21.72 2.77 -0.66
N LEU A 69 -21.02 2.27 0.35
CA LEU A 69 -21.52 1.20 1.21
C LEU A 69 -22.80 1.62 1.96
N THR A 70 -22.85 2.86 2.48
CA THR A 70 -24.06 3.40 3.11
C THR A 70 -25.22 3.52 2.12
N CYS A 71 -24.96 3.90 0.87
CA CYS A 71 -26.00 3.99 -0.18
C CYS A 71 -26.53 2.61 -0.60
N GLU A 72 -25.68 1.60 -0.69
CA GLU A 72 -26.09 0.23 -1.04
C GLU A 72 -26.86 -0.46 0.11
N LEU A 73 -26.44 -0.24 1.36
CA LEU A 73 -27.10 -0.80 2.54
C LEU A 73 -28.36 -0.01 2.95
N GLY A 74 -28.38 1.30 2.68
CA GLY A 74 -29.54 2.15 2.86
C GLY A 74 -30.58 1.79 1.82
N ASN A 75 -31.70 1.19 2.25
CA ASN A 75 -32.79 0.71 1.40
C ASN A 75 -33.61 1.87 0.77
N ILE A 76 -32.93 2.84 0.15
CA ILE A 76 -33.53 4.02 -0.49
C ILE A 76 -34.14 3.54 -1.81
N LYS A 77 -35.47 3.38 -1.80
CA LYS A 77 -36.23 2.79 -2.92
C LYS A 77 -36.39 3.72 -4.13
N ASP A 78 -36.13 5.03 -3.98
CA ASP A 78 -36.78 5.99 -4.89
C ASP A 78 -36.07 6.41 -6.18
N ARG A 79 -34.83 6.02 -6.48
CA ARG A 79 -34.20 6.42 -7.77
C ARG A 79 -33.26 5.38 -8.35
N LYS A 80 -33.79 4.45 -9.15
CA LYS A 80 -33.00 3.44 -9.87
C LYS A 80 -31.96 4.05 -10.84
N LEU A 81 -32.30 5.15 -11.52
CA LEU A 81 -31.40 5.81 -12.48
C LEU A 81 -30.21 6.47 -11.78
N ASP A 82 -30.44 7.15 -10.64
CA ASP A 82 -29.38 7.76 -9.84
C ASP A 82 -28.40 6.72 -9.28
N LYS A 83 -28.88 5.52 -8.92
CA LYS A 83 -28.02 4.44 -8.39
C LYS A 83 -26.98 3.95 -9.39
N HIS A 84 -27.36 3.78 -10.66
CA HIS A 84 -26.43 3.31 -11.68
C HIS A 84 -25.35 4.36 -11.98
N ILE A 85 -25.77 5.61 -12.19
CA ILE A 85 -24.85 6.72 -12.46
C ILE A 85 -23.88 6.92 -11.29
N GLN A 86 -24.39 6.95 -10.06
CA GLN A 86 -23.56 7.08 -8.85
C GLN A 86 -22.60 5.90 -8.67
N GLY A 87 -23.02 4.68 -9.02
CA GLY A 87 -22.18 3.49 -8.99
C GLY A 87 -20.97 3.62 -9.91
N ASN A 88 -21.22 3.94 -11.17
CA ASN A 88 -20.16 4.09 -12.17
C ASN A 88 -19.22 5.23 -11.79
N MET A 89 -19.74 6.37 -11.34
CA MET A 89 -18.92 7.52 -10.92
C MET A 89 -18.03 7.20 -9.72
N ALA A 90 -18.56 6.50 -8.71
CA ALA A 90 -17.78 6.10 -7.54
C ALA A 90 -16.66 5.13 -7.93
N GLU A 91 -16.95 4.15 -8.79
CA GLU A 91 -15.96 3.21 -9.30
C GLU A 91 -14.87 3.91 -10.11
N SER A 92 -15.24 4.75 -11.08
CA SER A 92 -14.28 5.52 -11.89
C SER A 92 -13.39 6.41 -11.02
N SER A 93 -13.97 7.06 -10.01
CA SER A 93 -13.23 7.88 -9.05
C SER A 93 -12.24 7.04 -8.23
N PHE A 94 -12.64 5.84 -7.82
CA PHE A 94 -11.79 4.93 -7.07
C PHE A 94 -10.63 4.41 -7.93
N VAL A 95 -10.89 4.05 -9.19
CA VAL A 95 -9.88 3.64 -10.16
C VAL A 95 -8.86 4.76 -10.40
N LEU A 96 -9.32 6.00 -10.55
CA LEU A 96 -8.45 7.16 -10.72
C LEU A 96 -7.55 7.34 -9.47
N CYS A 97 -8.12 7.21 -8.27
CA CYS A 97 -7.35 7.27 -7.03
C CYS A 97 -6.23 6.21 -6.99
N ILE A 98 -6.53 4.95 -7.36
CA ILE A 98 -5.51 3.88 -7.42
C ILE A 98 -4.38 4.26 -8.37
N LYS A 99 -4.69 4.74 -9.58
CA LYS A 99 -3.68 5.15 -10.57
C LYS A 99 -2.79 6.28 -10.05
N ILE A 100 -3.38 7.29 -9.40
CA ILE A 100 -2.62 8.37 -8.75
C ILE A 100 -1.68 7.80 -7.69
N LEU A 101 -2.16 6.89 -6.83
CA LEU A 101 -1.32 6.28 -5.81
C LEU A 101 -0.18 5.46 -6.42
N GLU A 102 -0.40 4.73 -7.51
CA GLU A 102 0.66 4.01 -8.22
C GLU A 102 1.74 4.96 -8.76
N ILE A 103 1.34 6.10 -9.33
CA ILE A 103 2.27 7.15 -9.77
C ILE A 103 3.03 7.70 -8.56
N CYS A 104 2.35 8.01 -7.45
CA CYS A 104 2.98 8.50 -6.23
C CYS A 104 4.01 7.50 -5.67
N ILE A 105 3.69 6.20 -5.67
CA ILE A 105 4.62 5.14 -5.23
C ILE A 105 5.83 5.07 -6.17
N ARG A 106 5.63 5.20 -7.49
CA ARG A 106 6.75 5.20 -8.45
C ARG A 106 7.67 6.39 -8.25
N MET A 107 7.11 7.56 -7.99
CA MET A 107 7.86 8.82 -7.86
C MET A 107 8.55 8.97 -6.49
N ARG A 108 7.89 8.55 -5.41
CA ARG A 108 8.36 8.80 -4.04
C ARG A 108 8.82 7.56 -3.30
N GLY A 109 8.50 6.37 -3.78
CA GLY A 109 8.87 5.11 -3.14
C GLY A 109 8.29 4.98 -1.72
N LEU A 110 9.16 4.69 -0.77
CA LEU A 110 8.80 4.30 0.59
C LEU A 110 7.96 5.34 1.35
N PRO A 111 8.31 6.65 1.41
CA PRO A 111 7.49 7.66 2.06
C PRO A 111 6.01 7.62 1.64
N CYS A 112 5.73 7.44 0.35
CA CYS A 112 4.36 7.31 -0.15
C CYS A 112 3.69 6.04 0.37
N VAL A 113 4.37 4.89 0.32
CA VAL A 113 3.82 3.62 0.83
C VAL A 113 3.49 3.69 2.32
N VAL A 114 4.34 4.34 3.12
CA VAL A 114 4.05 4.57 4.54
C VAL A 114 2.81 5.45 4.71
N GLN A 115 2.73 6.56 3.98
CA GLN A 115 1.60 7.49 4.04
C GLN A 115 0.26 6.82 3.67
N ILE A 116 0.20 6.06 2.57
CA ILE A 116 -1.05 5.39 2.15
C ILE A 116 -1.48 4.30 3.14
N LEU A 117 -0.53 3.57 3.72
CA LEU A 117 -0.82 2.55 4.73
C LEU A 117 -1.32 3.17 6.03
N GLN A 118 -0.72 4.29 6.46
CA GLN A 118 -1.23 5.08 7.58
C GLN A 118 -2.64 5.62 7.32
N GLY A 119 -2.91 6.01 6.07
CA GLY A 119 -4.23 6.40 5.57
C GLY A 119 -5.24 5.26 5.44
N ARG A 120 -4.96 4.06 5.94
CA ARG A 120 -5.84 2.88 5.91
C ARG A 120 -6.26 2.48 4.49
N LEU A 121 -5.36 2.59 3.52
CA LEU A 121 -5.59 2.12 2.15
C LEU A 121 -6.06 0.66 2.12
N LEU A 122 -5.39 -0.26 2.84
CA LEU A 122 -5.72 -1.69 2.80
C LEU A 122 -7.16 -1.97 3.25
N PRO A 123 -7.63 -1.54 4.46
CA PRO A 123 -9.05 -1.65 4.81
C PRO A 123 -10.01 -0.98 3.82
N THR A 124 -9.61 0.15 3.24
CA THR A 124 -10.42 0.88 2.27
C THR A 124 -10.63 0.07 0.99
N CYS A 125 -9.57 -0.58 0.46
CA CYS A 125 -9.68 -1.45 -0.70
C CYS A 125 -10.61 -2.64 -0.43
N PHE A 126 -10.55 -3.25 0.76
CA PHE A 126 -11.45 -4.34 1.14
C PHE A 126 -12.92 -3.92 1.18
N LYS A 127 -13.22 -2.74 1.75
CA LYS A 127 -14.58 -2.19 1.76
C LYS A 127 -15.06 -1.88 0.35
N ALA A 128 -14.19 -1.29 -0.47
CA ALA A 128 -14.53 -0.91 -1.83
C ALA A 128 -14.78 -2.13 -2.73
N ALA A 129 -14.00 -3.20 -2.55
CA ALA A 129 -14.07 -4.41 -3.35
C ALA A 129 -15.47 -5.03 -3.43
N LEU A 130 -16.31 -4.81 -2.40
CA LEU A 130 -17.69 -5.27 -2.34
C LEU A 130 -18.58 -4.69 -3.45
N PHE A 131 -18.27 -3.49 -3.93
CA PHE A 131 -19.04 -2.81 -4.99
C PHE A 131 -18.22 -2.50 -6.24
N LEU A 132 -16.90 -2.69 -6.22
CA LEU A 132 -16.06 -2.53 -7.40
C LEU A 132 -16.26 -3.67 -8.40
N GLY A 133 -16.21 -3.36 -9.70
CA GLY A 133 -16.15 -4.35 -10.76
C GLY A 133 -14.81 -5.10 -10.81
N HIS A 134 -14.77 -6.18 -11.59
CA HIS A 134 -13.61 -7.09 -11.68
C HIS A 134 -12.31 -6.36 -12.06
N ARG A 135 -12.35 -5.45 -13.05
CA ARG A 135 -11.18 -4.66 -13.48
C ARG A 135 -10.60 -3.81 -12.35
N SER A 136 -11.45 -3.15 -11.57
CA SER A 136 -11.05 -2.30 -10.45
C SER A 136 -10.46 -3.09 -9.28
N ARG A 137 -10.94 -4.33 -9.07
CA ARG A 137 -10.35 -5.27 -8.11
C ARG A 137 -8.94 -5.72 -8.53
N ILE A 138 -8.72 -5.98 -9.82
CA ILE A 138 -7.38 -6.30 -10.35
C ILE A 138 -6.38 -5.17 -10.07
N LEU A 139 -6.79 -3.91 -10.18
CA LEU A 139 -5.95 -2.76 -9.86
C LEU A 139 -5.59 -2.71 -8.36
N CYS A 140 -6.54 -2.99 -7.47
CA CYS A 140 -6.23 -3.10 -6.03
C CYS A 140 -5.22 -4.21 -5.75
N SER A 141 -5.38 -5.36 -6.42
CA SER A 141 -4.47 -6.50 -6.33
C SER A 141 -3.06 -6.15 -6.83
N ALA A 142 -2.94 -5.40 -7.92
CA ALA A 142 -1.66 -4.89 -8.43
C ALA A 142 -0.99 -3.95 -7.42
N LEU A 143 -1.77 -3.04 -6.83
CA LEU A 143 -1.30 -2.14 -5.78
C LEU A 143 -0.79 -2.90 -4.55
N PHE A 144 -1.45 -3.99 -4.13
CA PHE A 144 -1.01 -4.83 -3.01
C PHE A 144 0.34 -5.51 -3.30
N ARG A 145 0.51 -6.06 -4.52
CA ARG A 145 1.81 -6.61 -4.95
C ARG A 145 2.89 -5.56 -4.95
N ARG A 146 2.58 -4.33 -5.37
CA ARG A 146 3.51 -3.19 -5.30
C ARG A 146 3.89 -2.87 -3.85
N ILE A 147 2.94 -2.83 -2.93
CA ILE A 147 3.23 -2.63 -1.50
C ILE A 147 4.11 -3.75 -0.94
N ALA A 148 3.90 -5.00 -1.39
CA ALA A 148 4.69 -6.15 -0.92
C ALA A 148 6.19 -5.99 -1.24
N THR A 149 6.57 -5.31 -2.33
CA THR A 149 7.99 -5.05 -2.63
C THR A 149 8.64 -4.12 -1.60
N PHE A 150 7.85 -3.31 -0.88
CA PHE A 150 8.30 -2.45 0.21
C PHE A 150 8.19 -3.11 1.59
N SER A 151 7.72 -4.37 1.70
CA SER A 151 7.69 -5.08 2.99
C SER A 151 9.08 -5.45 3.51
N ILE A 152 10.14 -5.09 2.79
CA ILE A 152 11.51 -5.13 3.28
C ILE A 152 11.68 -4.13 4.42
N TYR A 153 10.92 -3.03 4.42
CA TYR A 153 11.02 -1.99 5.43
C TYR A 153 10.15 -2.32 6.66
N PRO A 154 10.70 -2.31 7.89
CA PRO A 154 9.97 -2.71 9.10
C PRO A 154 8.73 -1.88 9.37
N LYS A 155 8.78 -0.58 9.01
CA LYS A 155 7.63 0.31 9.15
C LYS A 155 6.46 -0.16 8.28
N VAL A 156 6.72 -0.63 7.06
CA VAL A 156 5.71 -1.17 6.15
C VAL A 156 5.15 -2.47 6.72
N MET A 157 6.00 -3.40 7.14
CA MET A 157 5.56 -4.66 7.78
C MET A 157 4.63 -4.40 8.96
N HIS A 158 5.04 -3.51 9.88
CA HIS A 158 4.23 -3.16 11.04
C HIS A 158 2.87 -2.57 10.66
N LEU A 159 2.83 -1.70 9.65
CA LEU A 159 1.58 -1.10 9.18
C LEU A 159 0.66 -2.10 8.48
N VAL A 160 1.22 -3.08 7.75
CA VAL A 160 0.44 -4.18 7.15
C VAL A 160 -0.13 -5.08 8.25
N ILE A 161 0.68 -5.50 9.24
CA ILE A 161 0.21 -6.30 10.39
C ILE A 161 -0.87 -5.55 11.19
N LYS A 162 -0.68 -4.23 11.39
CA LYS A 162 -1.70 -3.39 12.03
C LYS A 162 -3.00 -3.36 11.21
N SER A 163 -2.91 -3.32 9.89
CA SER A 163 -4.06 -3.35 8.99
C SER A 163 -4.76 -4.71 9.02
N ASP A 164 -4.02 -5.82 9.12
CA ASP A 164 -4.57 -7.17 9.28
C ASP A 164 -5.49 -7.28 10.50
N ARG A 165 -5.01 -6.81 11.66
CA ARG A 165 -5.81 -6.75 12.89
C ARG A 165 -7.09 -5.93 12.68
N HIS A 166 -6.98 -4.79 11.99
CA HIS A 166 -8.15 -3.96 11.70
C HIS A 166 -9.17 -4.68 10.80
N LEU A 167 -8.72 -5.40 9.78
CA LEU A 167 -9.58 -6.20 8.90
C LEU A 167 -10.30 -7.30 9.69
N GLU A 168 -9.58 -7.97 10.60
CA GLU A 168 -10.14 -8.99 11.50
C GLU A 168 -11.23 -8.42 12.42
N THR A 169 -10.92 -7.35 13.15
CA THR A 169 -11.85 -6.72 14.11
C THR A 169 -13.15 -6.24 13.46
N HIS A 170 -13.13 -5.92 12.16
CA HIS A 170 -14.31 -5.44 11.43
C HIS A 170 -14.95 -6.52 10.54
N GLY A 171 -14.54 -7.79 10.67
CA GLY A 171 -15.11 -8.91 9.89
C GLY A 171 -14.84 -8.84 8.38
N LEU A 172 -13.94 -7.95 7.93
CA LEU A 172 -13.68 -7.71 6.50
C LEU A 172 -12.95 -8.87 5.84
N LYS A 173 -12.16 -9.66 6.60
CA LYS A 173 -11.48 -10.85 6.07
C LYS A 173 -12.47 -11.94 5.67
N ALA A 174 -13.38 -12.29 6.58
CA ALA A 174 -14.39 -13.33 6.32
C ALA A 174 -15.24 -12.95 5.12
N LEU A 175 -15.65 -11.68 5.04
CA LEU A 175 -16.43 -11.15 3.93
C LEU A 175 -15.67 -11.18 2.61
N ALA A 176 -14.42 -10.69 2.57
CA ALA A 176 -13.64 -10.68 1.34
C ALA A 176 -13.28 -12.09 0.85
N LYS A 177 -13.01 -13.02 1.77
CA LYS A 177 -12.75 -14.43 1.44
C LYS A 177 -13.93 -15.08 0.71
N SER A 178 -15.18 -14.71 1.03
CA SER A 178 -16.37 -15.26 0.37
C SER A 178 -16.84 -14.47 -0.86
N THR A 179 -16.51 -13.19 -0.96
CA THR A 179 -17.07 -12.30 -2.01
C THR A 179 -16.08 -11.85 -3.07
N VAL A 180 -14.78 -11.77 -2.75
CA VAL A 180 -13.76 -11.19 -3.63
C VAL A 180 -12.46 -11.99 -3.57
N LEU A 181 -12.47 -13.18 -4.18
CA LEU A 181 -11.37 -14.14 -4.12
C LEU A 181 -10.05 -13.58 -4.67
N GLU A 182 -10.07 -12.78 -5.73
CA GLU A 182 -8.85 -12.26 -6.37
C GLU A 182 -8.10 -11.27 -5.47
N LEU A 183 -8.87 -10.40 -4.78
CA LEU A 183 -8.31 -9.46 -3.82
C LEU A 183 -7.82 -10.19 -2.57
N TRP A 184 -8.57 -11.19 -2.11
CA TRP A 184 -8.18 -12.03 -0.98
C TRP A 184 -6.87 -12.78 -1.23
N THR A 185 -6.70 -13.38 -2.41
CA THR A 185 -5.46 -14.05 -2.80
C THR A 185 -4.28 -13.08 -2.81
N SER A 186 -4.47 -11.87 -3.37
CA SER A 186 -3.41 -10.85 -3.41
C SER A 186 -3.08 -10.32 -2.01
N TRP A 187 -4.07 -10.23 -1.12
CA TRP A 187 -3.86 -9.91 0.28
C TRP A 187 -3.02 -10.97 1.00
N ASN A 188 -3.36 -12.26 0.85
CA ASN A 188 -2.59 -13.34 1.49
C ASN A 188 -1.13 -13.33 1.01
N ILE A 189 -0.89 -13.14 -0.29
CA ILE A 189 0.48 -13.00 -0.80
C ILE A 189 1.23 -11.86 -0.10
N LEU A 190 0.61 -10.68 0.01
CA LEU A 190 1.20 -9.54 0.72
C LEU A 190 1.44 -9.86 2.21
N TYR A 191 0.44 -10.41 2.89
CA TYR A 191 0.50 -10.66 4.33
C TYR A 191 1.49 -11.77 4.67
N ASP A 192 1.49 -12.89 3.94
CA ASP A 192 2.43 -13.99 4.12
C ASP A 192 3.86 -13.51 3.88
N THR A 193 4.09 -12.70 2.84
CA THR A 193 5.41 -12.08 2.59
C THR A 193 5.86 -11.22 3.78
N VAL A 194 4.94 -10.42 4.35
CA VAL A 194 5.22 -9.57 5.51
C VAL A 194 5.50 -10.41 6.76
N VAL A 195 4.70 -11.44 7.01
CA VAL A 195 4.87 -12.33 8.17
C VAL A 195 6.18 -13.09 8.06
N GLU A 196 6.47 -13.70 6.91
CA GLU A 196 7.72 -14.41 6.65
C GLU A 196 8.93 -13.51 6.93
N ARG A 197 8.93 -12.27 6.42
CA ARG A 197 10.00 -11.29 6.67
C ARG A 197 10.07 -10.81 8.11
N HIS A 198 8.93 -10.72 8.79
CA HIS A 198 8.88 -10.30 10.20
C HIS A 198 9.35 -11.42 11.14
N THR A 199 9.05 -12.69 10.84
CA THR A 199 9.42 -13.85 11.66
C THR A 199 10.81 -14.35 11.37
N THR A 200 11.25 -14.24 10.11
CA THR A 200 12.63 -14.47 9.72
C THR A 200 13.41 -13.30 10.27
N LYS A 201 13.84 -13.41 11.54
CA LYS A 201 14.80 -12.48 12.11
C LYS A 201 15.94 -12.42 11.11
N PRO A 202 16.18 -11.28 10.47
CA PRO A 202 17.30 -11.21 9.58
C PRO A 202 18.54 -11.67 10.34
N SER A 203 19.30 -12.61 9.77
CA SER A 203 20.54 -13.07 10.41
C SER A 203 21.57 -11.94 10.55
N TYR A 204 21.25 -10.75 10.02
CA TYR A 204 21.86 -9.47 10.33
C TYR A 204 21.64 -9.06 11.80
N SER A 205 21.16 -9.92 12.72
CA SER A 205 21.31 -9.72 14.17
C SER A 205 22.78 -9.61 14.63
N VAL A 206 23.74 -9.80 13.73
CA VAL A 206 25.08 -9.22 13.83
C VAL A 206 25.05 -7.76 13.33
N LEU A 207 24.04 -6.98 13.73
CA LEU A 207 24.13 -5.54 13.58
C LEU A 207 25.34 -5.14 14.42
N PRO A 208 26.32 -4.42 13.85
CA PRO A 208 27.49 -4.00 14.61
C PRO A 208 27.00 -3.34 15.90
N ARG A 209 27.60 -3.74 17.03
CA ARG A 209 27.28 -3.16 18.34
C ARG A 209 27.21 -1.65 18.18
N LYS A 210 26.09 -1.04 18.53
CA LYS A 210 25.98 0.43 18.48
C LYS A 210 26.87 0.99 19.58
N LEU A 211 27.64 2.02 19.28
CA LEU A 211 28.43 2.70 20.29
C LEU A 211 27.57 3.71 21.04
N CYS A 212 27.70 3.76 22.36
CA CYS A 212 27.15 4.82 23.17
C CYS A 212 27.83 6.12 22.77
N ASN A 213 27.03 7.13 22.41
CA ASN A 213 27.55 8.44 22.03
C ASN A 213 28.05 9.26 23.22
N ASN A 214 27.90 8.79 24.47
CA ASN A 214 28.57 9.40 25.60
C ASN A 214 30.05 8.98 25.60
N PRO A 215 31.01 9.89 25.34
CA PRO A 215 32.44 9.56 25.30
C PRO A 215 32.97 9.08 26.65
N GLN A 216 32.27 9.40 27.75
CA GLN A 216 32.63 8.96 29.11
C GLN A 216 31.90 7.67 29.53
N CYS A 217 31.27 6.96 28.60
CA CYS A 217 30.55 5.73 28.92
C CYS A 217 31.53 4.61 29.31
N PRO A 218 31.40 3.99 30.50
CA PRO A 218 32.28 2.91 30.93
C PRO A 218 32.11 1.63 30.09
N ASN A 219 30.96 1.47 29.44
CA ASN A 219 30.72 0.39 28.48
C ASN A 219 30.04 0.96 27.21
N PRO A 220 30.83 1.39 26.22
CA PRO A 220 30.27 2.03 25.03
C PRO A 220 29.58 1.03 24.12
N TYR A 221 29.76 -0.28 24.29
CA TYR A 221 29.17 -1.28 23.40
C TYR A 221 27.73 -1.60 23.79
N ILE A 222 26.78 -1.14 22.97
CA ILE A 222 25.36 -1.37 23.19
C ILE A 222 24.87 -2.46 22.23
N ARG A 223 24.11 -3.42 22.77
CA ARG A 223 23.29 -4.28 21.92
C ARG A 223 22.22 -3.39 21.26
N PRO A 224 21.97 -3.51 19.94
CA PRO A 224 20.99 -2.65 19.25
C PRO A 224 19.61 -2.60 19.92
N VAL A 225 19.18 -3.72 20.51
CA VAL A 225 17.91 -3.82 21.26
C VAL A 225 17.87 -3.00 22.55
N ASP A 226 19.03 -2.73 23.15
CA ASP A 226 19.18 -1.96 24.40
C ASP A 226 19.49 -0.48 24.12
N ALA A 227 19.74 -0.11 22.86
CA ALA A 227 20.12 1.24 22.48
C ALA A 227 18.94 2.22 22.56
N LYS A 228 19.08 3.23 23.42
CA LYS A 228 18.11 4.32 23.59
C LYS A 228 18.50 5.47 22.68
N ARG A 229 17.58 5.90 21.83
CA ARG A 229 17.79 7.05 20.93
C ARG A 229 17.40 8.36 21.59
N CYS A 230 18.14 9.43 21.30
CA CYS A 230 17.73 10.78 21.70
C CYS A 230 16.42 11.15 21.01
N LYS A 231 15.37 11.49 21.76
CA LYS A 231 14.07 11.88 21.19
C LYS A 231 14.11 13.18 20.37
N GLY A 232 15.14 14.01 20.57
CA GLY A 232 15.30 15.29 19.87
C GLY A 232 15.86 15.12 18.46
N CYS A 233 17.04 14.50 18.35
CA CYS A 233 17.74 14.36 17.06
C CYS A 233 17.63 12.98 16.41
N LEU A 234 17.21 11.95 17.16
CA LEU A 234 17.13 10.52 16.75
C LEU A 234 18.45 9.85 16.32
N TYR A 235 19.52 10.62 16.11
CA TYR A 235 20.82 10.17 15.60
C TYR A 235 21.72 9.53 16.66
N VAL A 236 21.79 10.13 17.85
CA VAL A 236 22.68 9.63 18.91
C VAL A 236 21.99 8.54 19.73
N HIS A 237 22.77 7.51 20.05
CA HIS A 237 22.39 6.33 20.79
C HIS A 237 23.08 6.33 22.16
N TYR A 238 22.35 5.91 23.19
CA TYR A 238 22.85 5.81 24.55
C TYR A 238 22.48 4.45 25.15
N CYS A 239 23.36 3.90 25.98
CA CYS A 239 23.06 2.68 26.73
C CYS A 239 22.03 2.94 27.86
N SER A 240 21.99 4.16 28.38
CA SER A 240 21.19 4.54 29.53
C SER A 240 20.73 6.00 29.46
N ARG A 241 19.76 6.37 30.31
CA ARG A 241 19.27 7.76 30.40
C ARG A 241 20.30 8.65 31.06
N GLU A 242 21.14 8.07 31.92
CA GLU A 242 22.24 8.69 32.63
C GLU A 242 23.31 9.11 31.63
N CYS A 243 23.76 8.21 30.74
CA CYS A 243 24.68 8.57 29.66
C CYS A 243 24.13 9.66 28.72
N GLN A 244 22.82 9.67 28.48
CA GLN A 244 22.19 10.76 27.73
C GLN A 244 22.29 12.10 28.47
N LYS A 245 22.02 12.12 29.79
CA LYS A 245 22.11 13.34 30.62
C LYS A 245 23.54 13.85 30.70
N ASP A 246 24.51 12.97 30.91
CA ASP A 246 25.93 13.33 31.04
C ASP A 246 26.47 13.93 29.73
N HIS A 247 26.08 13.34 28.59
CA HIS A 247 26.44 13.85 27.27
C HIS A 247 25.58 15.04 26.81
N TRP A 248 24.50 15.41 27.54
CA TRP A 248 23.49 16.35 27.05
C TRP A 248 24.07 17.74 26.75
N THR A 249 24.95 18.25 27.63
CA THR A 249 25.49 19.61 27.51
C THR A 249 26.26 19.81 26.20
N SER A 250 27.10 18.85 25.82
CA SER A 250 27.83 18.88 24.55
C SER A 250 26.99 18.46 23.35
N HIS A 251 26.08 17.50 23.53
CA HIS A 251 25.17 17.05 22.48
C HIS A 251 24.22 18.18 22.03
N ARG A 252 23.64 18.92 22.98
CA ARG A 252 22.64 19.97 22.73
C ARG A 252 23.19 21.09 21.86
N GLN A 253 24.45 21.48 22.06
CA GLN A 253 25.11 22.51 21.26
C GLN A 253 25.20 22.08 19.79
N LYS A 254 25.48 20.81 19.52
CA LYS A 254 25.55 20.25 18.15
C LYS A 254 24.18 19.93 17.55
N SER A 255 23.19 19.58 18.37
CA SER A 255 21.85 19.21 17.88
C SER A 255 20.99 20.41 17.45
N GLY A 256 21.41 21.65 17.79
CA GLY A 256 20.71 22.87 17.35
C GLY A 256 20.86 23.17 15.86
N GLU A 257 21.97 22.73 15.24
CA GLU A 257 22.29 23.00 13.83
C GLU A 257 21.93 21.82 12.91
N LEU A 258 21.95 20.59 13.43
CA LEU A 258 21.63 19.39 12.68
C LEU A 258 20.12 19.09 12.71
N MET A 259 19.43 19.76 11.79
CA MET A 259 18.35 19.22 10.96
C MET A 259 17.00 18.84 11.62
N ARG A 260 15.99 19.68 11.36
CA ARG A 260 14.61 19.24 11.08
C ARG A 260 14.50 18.62 9.68
N VAL A 261 15.42 17.71 9.32
CA VAL A 261 15.22 16.91 8.11
C VAL A 261 14.20 15.85 8.48
N ASP A 262 13.19 15.69 7.62
CA ASP A 262 12.10 14.73 7.77
C ASP A 262 12.67 13.40 8.28
N THR A 263 12.37 13.08 9.54
CA THR A 263 12.97 11.97 10.31
C THR A 263 12.82 10.61 9.60
N LEU A 264 11.90 10.54 8.64
CA LEU A 264 11.66 9.41 7.75
C LEU A 264 12.83 9.11 6.81
N TYR A 265 13.55 10.11 6.29
CA TYR A 265 14.67 9.90 5.37
C TYR A 265 15.96 9.50 6.09
N GLN A 266 16.16 9.94 7.33
CA GLN A 266 17.32 9.58 8.15
C GLN A 266 17.18 8.21 8.82
N ASP A 267 16.00 7.90 9.39
CA ASP A 267 15.70 6.53 9.83
C ASP A 267 15.83 5.54 8.65
N PHE A 268 15.54 5.99 7.42
CA PHE A 268 15.70 5.22 6.19
C PHE A 268 17.17 5.04 5.78
N ALA A 269 17.98 6.11 5.80
CA ALA A 269 19.39 6.06 5.41
C ALA A 269 20.22 5.18 6.37
N GLU A 270 20.05 5.31 7.69
CA GLU A 270 20.75 4.45 8.65
C GLU A 270 20.33 2.98 8.51
N TRP A 271 19.05 2.72 8.25
CA TRP A 271 18.57 1.35 8.09
C TRP A 271 19.03 0.71 6.76
N MET A 272 19.18 1.51 5.69
CA MET A 272 19.78 1.04 4.44
C MET A 272 21.28 0.80 4.53
N VAL A 273 22.00 1.54 5.38
CA VAL A 273 23.44 1.31 5.65
C VAL A 273 23.66 0.02 6.44
N ASP A 274 22.70 -0.35 7.29
CA ASP A 274 22.70 -1.59 8.06
C ASP A 274 22.21 -2.82 7.26
N LEU A 275 21.64 -2.63 6.07
CA LEU A 275 21.35 -3.74 5.16
C LEU A 275 22.63 -4.14 4.43
N ASP A 276 23.07 -5.38 4.62
CA ASP A 276 23.98 -6.06 3.69
C ASP A 276 23.25 -6.25 2.36
N LEU A 277 23.19 -5.19 1.55
CA LEU A 277 22.40 -5.12 0.33
C LEU A 277 22.72 -6.26 -0.65
N PRO A 278 23.99 -6.66 -0.87
CA PRO A 278 24.31 -7.86 -1.65
C PRO A 278 23.67 -9.14 -1.11
N ARG A 279 23.74 -9.37 0.22
CA ARG A 279 23.18 -10.57 0.84
C ARG A 279 21.66 -10.54 0.90
N PHE A 280 21.09 -9.39 1.17
CA PHE A 280 19.65 -9.14 1.08
C PHE A 280 19.12 -9.42 -0.34
N LEU A 281 19.83 -8.98 -1.38
CA LEU A 281 19.46 -9.28 -2.77
C LEU A 281 19.60 -10.78 -3.08
N ALA A 282 20.55 -11.48 -2.47
CA ALA A 282 20.67 -12.93 -2.57
C ALA A 282 19.50 -13.66 -1.89
N ASP A 283 19.12 -13.27 -0.66
CA ASP A 283 17.96 -13.80 0.05
C ASP A 283 16.66 -13.55 -0.75
N THR A 284 16.55 -12.39 -1.39
CA THR A 284 15.38 -12.04 -2.22
C THR A 284 15.32 -12.90 -3.50
N LYS A 285 16.46 -13.28 -4.08
CA LYS A 285 16.53 -14.23 -5.20
C LYS A 285 16.12 -15.64 -4.76
N GLU A 286 16.59 -16.09 -3.60
CA GLU A 286 16.23 -17.41 -3.05
C GLU A 286 14.72 -17.49 -2.73
N ILE A 287 14.16 -16.46 -2.10
CA ILE A 287 12.71 -16.38 -1.83
C ILE A 287 11.91 -16.38 -3.14
N ARG A 288 12.36 -15.63 -4.15
CA ARG A 288 11.71 -15.62 -5.47
C ARG A 288 11.71 -17.01 -6.09
N GLN A 289 12.84 -17.71 -6.06
CA GLN A 289 12.97 -19.06 -6.60
C GLN A 289 12.05 -20.05 -5.87
N ARG A 290 11.97 -20.01 -4.54
CA ARG A 290 11.05 -20.86 -3.77
C ARG A 290 9.58 -20.60 -4.10
N LEU A 291 9.21 -19.36 -4.38
CA LEU A 291 7.85 -19.01 -4.80
C LEU A 291 7.55 -19.49 -6.22
N GLU A 292 8.52 -19.46 -7.12
CA GLU A 292 8.43 -20.02 -8.46
C GLU A 292 8.31 -21.55 -8.43
N GLU A 293 9.09 -22.23 -7.59
CA GLU A 293 8.98 -23.68 -7.35
C GLU A 293 7.60 -24.08 -6.79
N LYS A 294 7.07 -23.30 -5.82
CA LYS A 294 5.71 -23.52 -5.30
C LYS A 294 4.63 -23.29 -6.36
N ARG A 295 4.81 -22.32 -7.27
CA ARG A 295 3.89 -22.12 -8.42
C ARG A 295 3.96 -23.27 -9.40
N ALA A 296 5.15 -23.75 -9.72
CA ALA A 296 5.34 -24.93 -10.58
C ALA A 296 4.69 -26.19 -9.97
N MET A 297 4.71 -26.33 -8.64
CA MET A 297 4.02 -27.42 -7.94
C MET A 297 2.48 -27.28 -7.87
N THR A 298 1.95 -26.07 -8.12
CA THR A 298 0.50 -25.81 -8.14
C THR A 298 -0.09 -25.68 -9.54
N GLU A 299 0.73 -25.82 -10.60
CA GLU A 299 0.24 -25.96 -11.97
C GLU A 299 -0.51 -27.30 -12.14
N PRO A 300 -1.83 -27.30 -12.43
CA PRO A 300 -2.64 -28.52 -12.51
C PRO A 300 -2.34 -29.38 -13.75
N TYR A 301 -1.54 -28.87 -14.69
CA TYR A 301 -1.53 -29.35 -16.06
C TYR A 301 -0.88 -30.73 -16.24
N ASN A 302 -0.04 -31.18 -15.31
CA ASN A 302 0.66 -32.47 -15.45
C ASN A 302 0.09 -33.61 -14.60
N LYS A 303 -0.96 -33.38 -13.80
CA LYS A 303 -1.44 -34.39 -12.81
C LYS A 303 -2.78 -35.03 -13.11
N TYR A 304 -3.59 -34.50 -14.04
CA TYR A 304 -4.94 -35.03 -14.31
C TYR A 304 -5.30 -35.08 -15.81
N PRO A 305 -4.63 -35.90 -16.64
CA PRO A 305 -5.04 -36.13 -18.03
C PRO A 305 -6.49 -36.62 -18.15
N MET A 306 -7.00 -37.33 -17.13
CA MET A 306 -8.38 -37.82 -17.08
C MET A 306 -9.45 -36.72 -17.07
N VAL A 307 -9.19 -35.53 -16.51
CA VAL A 307 -10.21 -34.47 -16.43
C VAL A 307 -10.43 -33.81 -17.79
N VAL A 308 -9.38 -33.76 -18.62
CA VAL A 308 -9.46 -33.24 -20.00
C VAL A 308 -10.24 -34.20 -20.90
N GLU A 309 -10.04 -35.51 -20.75
CA GLU A 309 -10.79 -36.52 -21.50
C GLU A 309 -12.28 -36.55 -21.14
N ASP A 310 -12.63 -36.37 -19.86
CA ASP A 310 -14.03 -36.40 -19.41
C ASP A 310 -14.82 -35.17 -19.88
N ILE A 311 -14.17 -33.99 -19.92
CA ILE A 311 -14.75 -32.76 -20.48
C ILE A 311 -14.94 -32.87 -21.99
N ALA A 312 -13.97 -33.43 -22.72
CA ALA A 312 -14.11 -33.68 -24.16
C ALA A 312 -15.26 -34.66 -24.47
N ARG A 313 -15.44 -35.67 -23.62
CA ARG A 313 -16.49 -36.68 -23.76
C ARG A 313 -17.90 -36.15 -23.44
N THR A 314 -18.03 -35.30 -22.41
CA THR A 314 -19.33 -34.71 -22.02
C THR A 314 -19.78 -33.55 -22.90
N THR A 315 -18.84 -32.81 -23.51
CA THR A 315 -19.19 -31.67 -24.38
C THR A 315 -19.46 -32.07 -25.83
N GLY A 316 -19.16 -33.31 -26.23
CA GLY A 316 -19.39 -33.80 -27.59
C GLY A 316 -18.48 -33.17 -28.65
N ILE A 317 -17.45 -32.42 -28.23
CA ILE A 317 -16.53 -31.71 -29.12
C ILE A 317 -15.44 -32.70 -29.56
N GLY A 318 -15.62 -33.30 -30.73
CA GLY A 318 -14.77 -34.39 -31.24
C GLY A 318 -13.39 -33.97 -31.76
N ARG A 319 -13.04 -32.67 -31.74
CA ARG A 319 -11.75 -32.19 -32.24
C ARG A 319 -10.99 -31.46 -31.14
N MET A 320 -9.84 -32.04 -30.78
CA MET A 320 -8.88 -31.54 -29.79
C MET A 320 -8.49 -30.05 -29.95
N PRO A 321 -8.40 -29.45 -31.16
CA PRO A 321 -8.16 -28.02 -31.33
C PRO A 321 -9.27 -27.11 -30.76
N GLU A 322 -10.53 -27.54 -30.79
CA GLU A 322 -11.68 -26.75 -30.31
C GLU A 322 -11.77 -26.77 -28.78
N VAL A 323 -11.51 -27.93 -28.17
CA VAL A 323 -11.36 -28.05 -26.71
C VAL A 323 -10.16 -27.22 -26.22
N MET A 324 -9.05 -27.22 -26.97
CA MET A 324 -7.89 -26.38 -26.67
C MET A 324 -8.16 -24.90 -26.87
N THR A 325 -9.08 -24.50 -27.76
CA THR A 325 -9.49 -23.11 -27.92
C THR A 325 -10.32 -22.63 -26.73
N ILE A 326 -11.24 -23.46 -26.24
CA ILE A 326 -12.06 -23.16 -25.04
C ILE A 326 -11.19 -23.15 -23.78
N LEU A 327 -10.30 -24.12 -23.62
CA LEU A 327 -9.36 -24.14 -22.50
C LEU A 327 -8.36 -22.99 -22.59
N ASN A 328 -7.85 -22.67 -23.78
CA ASN A 328 -7.04 -21.47 -23.95
C ASN A 328 -7.84 -20.22 -23.59
N GLU A 329 -9.09 -20.03 -23.99
CA GLU A 329 -9.86 -18.87 -23.54
C GLU A 329 -10.06 -18.81 -22.02
N VAL A 330 -10.22 -19.96 -21.35
CA VAL A 330 -10.34 -20.01 -19.88
C VAL A 330 -9.00 -19.75 -19.18
N PHE A 331 -7.88 -20.19 -19.76
CA PHE A 331 -6.53 -20.08 -19.17
C PHE A 331 -5.70 -18.88 -19.66
N PHE A 332 -6.02 -18.27 -20.81
CA PHE A 332 -5.37 -17.04 -21.32
C PHE A 332 -5.60 -15.86 -20.36
N TYR A 333 -6.69 -15.87 -19.59
CA TYR A 333 -6.92 -14.90 -18.53
C TYR A 333 -6.06 -15.10 -17.27
N ALA A 334 -5.34 -16.22 -17.15
CA ALA A 334 -4.46 -16.51 -16.01
C ALA A 334 -2.96 -16.26 -16.30
N ALA A 335 -2.56 -16.11 -17.56
CA ALA A 335 -1.14 -15.97 -17.93
C ALA A 335 -0.94 -14.85 -18.97
N LEU A 336 -0.78 -13.61 -18.50
CA LEU A 336 -0.05 -12.58 -19.24
C LEU A 336 1.31 -12.36 -18.57
N PRO A 337 2.43 -12.36 -19.33
CA PRO A 337 3.74 -12.07 -18.78
C PRO A 337 3.89 -10.56 -18.54
N VAL A 338 4.36 -10.20 -17.35
CA VAL A 338 4.72 -8.83 -16.96
C VAL A 338 6.24 -8.71 -17.04
N TRP A 339 6.74 -7.78 -17.86
CA TRP A 339 8.13 -7.32 -17.85
C TRP A 339 8.41 -6.44 -16.62
#